data_AF-A0A9W9D7V1-F1
#
_entry.id   AF-A0A9W9D7V1-F1
#
_cell.length_a   1.000
_cell.length_b   1.000
_cell.length_c   1.000
_cell.angle_alpha   90.00
_cell.angle_beta   90.00
_cell.angle_gamma   90.00
#
_symmetry.space_group_name_H-M   'P 1'
#
loop_
_entity.id
_entity.type
_entity.pdbx_description
1 polymer ?
#
loop_
_entity_poly.entity_id
_entity_poly.type
_entity_poly.pdbx_seq_one_letter_code
_entity_poly.pdbx_strand_id
1 'polypeptide(L)'
;MGTDVLDNMESVNIPKFIPSNRSEPFHPYLRRSDKEIEEFTRRSLDIASRILSLFSVIPELPEDYFSEQHAYKDPSEAGQWKYVPLVENGIICNVGDSLAFWSAGYLKSTIYGVVRPPDDQAHIHRLGPFYFASRFVSEDSEDARPVTGLEYVRERVKNYHSVSDYADMKGKKFKVGNLEIEDEAS
;
A
#
# COMPACT_ATOMS: atom_id res chain seq x y z
N MET A 1 -17.09 -8.14 -7.83
CA MET A 1 -18.53 -8.28 -7.50
C MET A 1 -19.19 -6.97 -7.87
N GLY A 2 -20.09 -6.94 -8.85
CA GLY A 2 -20.99 -5.80 -9.07
C GLY A 2 -22.25 -6.04 -8.27
N THR A 3 -22.75 -5.01 -7.58
CA THR A 3 -24.08 -5.07 -6.95
C THR A 3 -25.12 -4.58 -7.96
N ASP A 4 -26.39 -4.99 -7.83
CA ASP A 4 -27.50 -4.47 -8.65
C ASP A 4 -27.85 -2.99 -8.32
N VAL A 5 -27.10 -2.36 -7.43
CA VAL A 5 -27.27 -0.97 -7.01
C VAL A 5 -26.36 -0.09 -7.84
N LEU A 6 -26.95 0.92 -8.49
CA LEU A 6 -26.22 1.92 -9.28
C LEU A 6 -25.56 2.96 -8.37
N ASP A 7 -24.29 3.26 -8.66
CA ASP A 7 -23.58 4.38 -8.03
C ASP A 7 -24.00 5.70 -8.66
N ASN A 8 -24.42 6.66 -7.83
CA ASN A 8 -24.72 8.02 -8.24
C ASN A 8 -23.47 8.90 -8.10
N MET A 9 -22.42 8.56 -8.85
CA MET A 9 -21.11 9.23 -8.81
C MET A 9 -20.58 9.44 -10.22
N GLU A 10 -20.00 10.62 -10.46
CA GLU A 10 -19.14 10.89 -11.61
C GLU A 10 -17.71 11.05 -11.10
N SER A 11 -16.74 10.44 -11.79
CA SER A 11 -15.33 10.47 -11.40
C SER A 11 -14.44 10.81 -12.59
N VAL A 12 -13.39 11.59 -12.34
CA VAL A 12 -12.30 11.82 -13.30
C VAL A 12 -10.98 11.41 -12.67
N ASN A 13 -10.26 10.49 -13.33
CA ASN A 13 -8.93 10.07 -12.89
C ASN A 13 -7.89 11.00 -13.51
N ILE A 14 -6.99 11.52 -12.67
CA ILE A 14 -5.93 12.42 -13.09
C ILE A 14 -4.58 11.72 -12.87
N PRO A 15 -3.80 11.47 -13.93
CA PRO A 15 -2.50 10.85 -13.79
C PRO A 15 -1.50 11.80 -13.10
N LYS A 16 -0.41 11.22 -12.58
CA LYS A 16 0.71 12.02 -12.05
C LYS A 16 1.25 12.99 -13.10
N PHE A 17 1.62 14.19 -12.65
CA PHE A 17 2.28 15.22 -13.46
C PHE A 17 3.77 14.90 -13.65
N ILE A 18 4.04 13.86 -14.43
CA ILE A 18 5.39 13.40 -14.78
C ILE A 18 5.57 13.30 -16.30
N PRO A 19 6.80 13.40 -16.83
CA PRO A 19 7.04 13.36 -18.27
C PRO A 19 6.44 12.13 -18.97
N SER A 20 6.50 10.95 -18.33
CA SER A 20 5.95 9.70 -18.89
C SER A 20 4.44 9.72 -19.10
N ASN A 21 3.71 10.56 -18.36
CA ASN A 21 2.24 10.60 -18.40
C ASN A 21 1.71 11.80 -19.20
N ARG A 22 2.57 12.53 -19.91
CA ARG A 22 2.16 13.75 -20.65
C ARG A 22 1.17 13.45 -21.78
N SER A 23 1.22 12.25 -22.34
CA SER A 23 0.32 11.79 -23.40
C SER A 23 -1.00 11.25 -22.89
N GLU A 24 -1.14 11.06 -21.57
CA GLU A 24 -2.38 10.56 -20.98
C GLU A 24 -3.54 11.55 -21.22
N PRO A 25 -4.75 11.04 -21.47
CA PRO A 25 -5.93 11.88 -21.63
C PRO A 25 -6.12 12.81 -20.43
N PHE A 26 -6.29 14.10 -20.69
CA PHE A 26 -6.55 15.09 -19.66
C PHE A 26 -7.63 16.05 -20.14
N HIS A 27 -8.70 16.18 -19.35
CA HIS A 27 -9.87 16.95 -19.75
C HIS A 27 -9.53 18.45 -19.93
N PRO A 28 -9.82 19.07 -21.09
CA PRO A 28 -9.44 20.46 -21.37
C PRO A 28 -9.95 21.46 -20.32
N TYR A 29 -11.16 21.23 -19.78
CA TYR A 29 -11.73 22.08 -18.72
C TYR A 29 -10.81 22.17 -17.49
N LEU A 30 -10.13 21.09 -17.11
CA LEU A 30 -9.29 21.03 -15.91
C LEU A 30 -7.93 21.72 -16.10
N ARG A 31 -7.54 22.04 -17.35
CA ARG A 31 -6.27 22.74 -17.65
C ARG A 31 -6.17 24.10 -16.94
N ARG A 32 -7.31 24.73 -16.62
CA ARG A 32 -7.37 26.00 -15.89
C ARG A 32 -6.82 25.93 -14.46
N SER A 33 -6.83 24.72 -13.88
CA SER A 33 -6.47 24.44 -12.48
C SER A 33 -5.33 23.43 -12.40
N ASP A 34 -4.58 23.23 -13.49
CA ASP A 34 -3.52 22.21 -13.56
C ASP A 34 -2.49 22.37 -12.44
N LYS A 35 -2.06 23.61 -12.16
CA LYS A 35 -1.13 23.94 -11.08
C LYS A 35 -1.68 23.60 -9.70
N GLU A 36 -2.96 23.90 -9.45
CA GLU A 36 -3.62 23.64 -8.17
C GLU A 36 -3.76 22.13 -7.94
N ILE A 37 -4.16 21.39 -8.98
CA ILE A 37 -4.26 19.93 -8.96
C ILE A 37 -2.87 19.31 -8.75
N GLU A 38 -1.86 19.79 -9.48
CA GLU A 38 -0.48 19.33 -9.32
C GLU A 38 0.01 19.57 -7.89
N GLU A 39 -0.20 20.77 -7.35
CA GLU A 39 0.17 21.12 -5.98
C GLU A 39 -0.53 20.21 -4.96
N PHE A 40 -1.84 19.97 -5.11
CA PHE A 40 -2.58 19.02 -4.30
C PHE A 40 -1.98 17.61 -4.35
N THR A 41 -1.66 17.10 -5.54
CA THR A 41 -1.07 15.76 -5.69
C THR A 41 0.32 15.65 -5.05
N ARG A 42 1.13 16.71 -5.13
CA ARG A 42 2.46 16.76 -4.51
C ARG A 42 2.38 16.78 -2.98
N ARG A 43 1.50 17.62 -2.42
CA ARG A 43 1.25 17.67 -0.98
C ARG A 43 0.68 16.36 -0.44
N SER A 44 -0.24 15.75 -1.17
CA SER A 44 -0.82 14.45 -0.81
C SER A 44 0.24 13.34 -0.79
N LEU A 45 1.16 13.35 -1.77
CA LEU A 45 2.29 12.42 -1.80
C LEU A 45 3.24 12.64 -0.62
N ASP A 46 3.56 13.89 -0.26
CA ASP A 46 4.42 14.18 0.90
C ASP A 46 3.82 13.64 2.20
N ILE A 47 2.52 13.89 2.43
CA ILE A 47 1.80 13.34 3.59
C ILE A 47 1.82 11.80 3.57
N ALA A 48 1.45 11.20 2.45
CA ALA A 48 1.44 9.74 2.29
C ALA A 48 2.84 9.15 2.53
N SER A 49 3.90 9.81 2.06
CA SER A 49 5.28 9.34 2.22
C SER A 49 5.69 9.32 3.69
N ARG A 50 5.32 10.35 4.46
CA ARG A 50 5.57 10.40 5.91
C ARG A 50 4.81 9.28 6.65
N ILE A 51 3.55 9.03 6.28
CA ILE A 51 2.75 7.93 6.85
C ILE A 51 3.40 6.57 6.52
N LEU A 52 3.79 6.35 5.27
CA LEU A 52 4.46 5.11 4.84
C LEU A 52 5.81 4.92 5.53
N SER A 53 6.58 5.99 5.76
CA SER A 53 7.80 5.93 6.55
C SER A 53 7.51 5.50 8.00
N LEU A 54 6.47 6.03 8.64
CA LEU A 54 6.09 5.59 9.98
C LEU A 54 5.70 4.10 9.99
N PHE A 55 4.92 3.64 9.00
CA PHE A 55 4.58 2.21 8.88
C PHE A 55 5.78 1.29 8.67
N SER A 56 6.92 1.80 8.16
CA SER A 56 8.14 1.01 8.04
C SER A 56 8.92 0.88 9.36
N VAL A 57 8.76 1.83 10.29
CA VAL A 57 9.47 1.85 11.57
C VAL A 57 8.69 1.12 12.67
N ILE A 58 7.37 1.27 12.67
CA ILE A 58 6.48 0.76 13.72
C ILE A 58 6.54 -0.77 13.97
N PRO A 59 6.78 -1.67 13.00
CA PRO A 59 6.41 -3.06 13.21
C PRO A 59 7.08 -3.76 14.39
N GLU A 60 8.40 -3.67 14.62
CA GLU A 60 9.13 -4.34 15.73
C GLU A 60 8.43 -5.60 16.32
N LEU A 61 8.00 -6.54 15.45
CA LEU A 61 6.96 -7.50 15.85
C LEU A 61 7.51 -8.67 16.66
N PRO A 62 6.79 -9.11 17.72
CA PRO A 62 7.04 -10.38 18.39
C PRO A 62 6.84 -11.60 17.46
N GLU A 63 7.54 -12.70 17.76
CA GLU A 63 7.54 -13.94 16.95
C GLU A 63 6.15 -14.60 16.85
N ASP A 64 5.30 -14.41 17.84
CA ASP A 64 3.96 -14.99 17.96
C ASP A 64 2.83 -14.11 17.43
N TYR A 65 3.13 -12.87 17.00
CA TYR A 65 2.14 -11.87 16.60
C TYR A 65 1.10 -12.41 15.59
N PHE A 66 1.55 -13.09 14.54
CA PHE A 66 0.66 -13.62 13.52
C PHE A 66 -0.16 -14.81 14.02
N SER A 67 0.39 -15.63 14.92
CA SER A 67 -0.35 -16.75 15.50
C SER A 67 -1.44 -16.30 16.47
N GLU A 68 -1.23 -15.20 17.20
CA GLU A 68 -2.24 -14.62 18.09
C GLU A 68 -3.43 -14.07 17.31
N GLN A 69 -3.20 -13.36 16.19
CA GLN A 69 -4.31 -12.81 15.39
C GLN A 69 -5.20 -13.86 14.72
N HIS A 70 -4.78 -15.13 14.72
CA HIS A 70 -5.54 -16.27 14.22
C HIS A 70 -5.93 -17.24 15.35
N ALA A 71 -5.90 -16.77 16.60
CA ALA A 71 -6.34 -17.55 17.74
C ALA A 71 -7.78 -18.03 17.52
N TYR A 72 -7.98 -19.34 17.51
CA TYR A 72 -9.27 -19.98 17.22
C TYR A 72 -10.41 -19.55 18.14
N LYS A 73 -10.06 -18.99 19.31
CA LYS A 73 -11.02 -18.55 20.33
C LYS A 73 -11.54 -17.14 20.09
N ASP A 74 -10.87 -16.36 19.24
CA ASP A 74 -11.26 -14.98 18.97
C ASP A 74 -12.28 -14.93 17.84
N PRO A 75 -13.38 -14.17 18.01
CA PRO A 75 -14.30 -13.93 16.92
C PRO A 75 -13.56 -13.15 15.83
N SER A 76 -13.63 -13.61 14.58
CA SER A 76 -13.24 -12.80 13.43
C SER A 76 -13.97 -11.45 13.50
N GLU A 77 -13.29 -10.34 13.22
CA GLU A 77 -13.81 -8.97 13.40
C GLU A 77 -15.28 -8.88 13.00
N ALA A 78 -16.14 -8.59 13.99
CA ALA A 78 -17.58 -8.49 13.76
C ALA A 78 -17.84 -7.33 12.79
N GLY A 79 -18.50 -7.62 11.66
CA GLY A 79 -18.79 -6.71 10.55
C GLY A 79 -19.75 -5.56 10.87
N GLN A 80 -19.47 -4.82 11.95
CA GLN A 80 -20.18 -3.60 12.33
C GLN A 80 -19.60 -2.41 11.59
N TRP A 81 -20.44 -1.75 10.81
CA TRP A 81 -20.10 -0.49 10.15
C TRP A 81 -19.95 0.64 11.16
N LYS A 82 -18.85 1.39 11.09
CA LYS A 82 -18.60 2.58 11.91
C LYS A 82 -18.70 3.83 11.04
N TYR A 83 -19.46 4.82 11.51
CA TYR A 83 -19.49 6.13 10.88
C TYR A 83 -18.17 6.87 11.14
N VAL A 84 -17.56 7.39 10.07
CA VAL A 84 -16.37 8.24 10.16
C VAL A 84 -16.83 9.70 10.09
N PRO A 85 -16.81 10.45 11.21
CA PRO A 85 -17.23 11.85 11.20
C PRO A 85 -16.24 12.71 10.41
N LEU A 86 -16.76 13.75 9.76
CA LEU A 86 -15.92 14.78 9.19
C LEU A 86 -15.26 15.55 10.33
N VAL A 87 -13.93 15.61 10.31
CA VAL A 87 -13.13 16.47 11.18
C VAL A 87 -12.68 17.66 10.36
N GLU A 88 -12.95 18.87 10.83
CA GLU A 88 -12.51 20.10 10.15
C GLU A 88 -10.98 20.11 10.04
N ASN A 89 -10.46 20.37 8.83
CA ASN A 89 -9.04 20.24 8.47
C ASN A 89 -8.44 18.83 8.67
N GLY A 90 -9.28 17.81 8.84
CA GLY A 90 -8.88 16.41 8.91
C GLY A 90 -8.78 15.78 7.53
N ILE A 91 -7.92 14.76 7.43
CA ILE A 91 -7.82 13.89 6.25
C ILE A 91 -8.17 12.48 6.69
N ILE A 92 -9.04 11.81 5.93
CA ILE A 92 -9.32 10.39 6.10
C ILE A 92 -8.29 9.62 5.29
N CYS A 93 -7.56 8.72 5.95
CA CYS A 93 -6.58 7.84 5.32
C CYS A 93 -6.96 6.39 5.62
N ASN A 94 -6.88 5.53 4.60
CA ASN A 94 -7.16 4.11 4.73
C ASN A 94 -6.03 3.28 4.10
N VAL A 95 -5.93 2.03 4.53
CA VAL A 95 -5.01 1.05 3.95
C VAL A 95 -5.71 0.37 2.78
N GLY A 96 -5.01 0.25 1.66
CA GLY A 96 -5.43 -0.52 0.49
C GLY A 96 -4.76 -1.89 0.40
N ASP A 97 -5.24 -2.73 -0.51
CA ASP A 97 -4.86 -4.14 -0.61
C ASP A 97 -3.35 -4.36 -0.80
N SER A 98 -2.67 -3.52 -1.59
CA SER A 98 -1.22 -3.67 -1.82
C SER A 98 -0.41 -3.55 -0.53
N LEU A 99 -0.79 -2.61 0.35
CA LEU A 99 -0.10 -2.41 1.63
C LEU A 99 -0.48 -3.51 2.63
N ALA A 100 -1.71 -3.99 2.59
CA ALA A 100 -2.11 -5.16 3.36
C ALA A 100 -1.31 -6.41 2.96
N PHE A 101 -1.12 -6.61 1.66
CA PHE A 101 -0.30 -7.70 1.13
C PHE A 101 1.17 -7.59 1.57
N TRP A 102 1.82 -6.42 1.38
CA TRP A 102 3.23 -6.25 1.73
C TRP A 102 3.50 -6.32 3.24
N SER A 103 2.52 -5.96 4.06
CA SER A 103 2.63 -6.07 5.50
C SER A 103 2.21 -7.45 6.02
N ALA A 104 2.01 -8.44 5.14
CA ALA A 104 1.55 -9.78 5.47
C ALA A 104 0.27 -9.79 6.33
N GLY A 105 -0.63 -8.83 6.08
CA GLY A 105 -1.88 -8.67 6.82
C GLY A 105 -1.76 -7.85 8.12
N TYR A 106 -0.57 -7.35 8.48
CA TYR A 106 -0.38 -6.48 9.65
C TYR A 106 -1.22 -5.20 9.54
N LEU A 107 -1.19 -4.54 8.37
CA LEU A 107 -2.08 -3.41 8.05
C LEU A 107 -3.28 -3.92 7.26
N LYS A 108 -4.44 -4.06 7.89
CA LYS A 108 -5.63 -4.59 7.22
C LYS A 108 -6.20 -3.61 6.20
N SER A 109 -6.51 -4.10 5.00
CA SER A 109 -7.21 -3.31 3.99
C SER A 109 -8.59 -2.90 4.51
N THR A 110 -8.91 -1.62 4.40
CA THR A 110 -10.14 -1.08 4.98
C THR A 110 -11.33 -1.33 4.06
N ILE A 111 -12.36 -2.01 4.58
CA ILE A 111 -13.66 -2.12 3.91
C ILE A 111 -14.45 -0.84 4.22
N TYR A 112 -14.84 -0.10 3.19
CA TYR A 112 -15.63 1.14 3.31
C TYR A 112 -16.79 1.17 2.32
N GLY A 113 -17.79 1.99 2.63
CA GLY A 113 -18.96 2.22 1.78
C GLY A 113 -19.49 3.63 1.99
N VAL A 114 -20.06 4.20 0.93
CA VAL A 114 -20.69 5.53 0.98
C VAL A 114 -22.21 5.33 1.00
N VAL A 115 -22.85 5.85 2.04
CA VAL A 115 -24.31 5.86 2.14
C VAL A 115 -24.89 7.12 1.51
N ARG A 116 -26.12 7.03 0.99
CA ARG A 116 -26.84 8.22 0.52
C ARG A 116 -26.94 9.26 1.63
N PRO A 117 -26.86 10.55 1.28
CA PRO A 117 -27.10 11.58 2.27
C PRO A 117 -28.54 11.49 2.79
N PRO A 118 -28.81 12.03 3.99
CA PRO A 118 -30.16 12.31 4.43
C PRO A 118 -30.94 13.15 3.39
N ASP A 119 -32.27 13.02 3.38
CA ASP A 119 -33.13 13.63 2.34
C ASP A 119 -32.98 15.16 2.26
N ASP A 120 -32.80 15.83 3.40
CA ASP A 120 -32.58 17.28 3.49
C ASP A 120 -31.23 17.72 2.88
N GLN A 121 -30.31 16.81 2.63
CA GLN A 121 -29.00 17.07 2.03
C GLN A 121 -28.87 16.47 0.62
N ALA A 122 -29.86 15.72 0.14
CA ALA A 122 -29.80 15.01 -1.15
C ALA A 122 -29.64 15.93 -2.36
N HIS A 123 -30.03 17.20 -2.23
CA HIS A 123 -29.91 18.22 -3.27
C HIS A 123 -28.51 18.89 -3.31
N ILE A 124 -27.61 18.57 -2.36
CA ILE A 124 -26.29 19.19 -2.26
C ILE A 124 -25.26 18.35 -3.02
N HIS A 125 -24.58 18.97 -3.98
CA HIS A 125 -23.44 18.35 -4.66
C HIS A 125 -22.23 18.25 -3.71
N ARG A 126 -21.69 17.04 -3.56
CA ARG A 126 -20.50 16.77 -2.74
C ARG A 126 -19.34 16.41 -3.65
N LEU A 127 -18.24 17.14 -3.54
CA LEU A 127 -17.00 16.88 -4.25
C LEU A 127 -15.97 16.31 -3.29
N GLY A 128 -15.36 15.20 -3.66
CA GLY A 128 -14.32 14.53 -2.87
C GLY A 128 -13.06 14.32 -3.72
N PRO A 129 -11.95 15.00 -3.41
CA PRO A 129 -10.66 14.68 -4.03
C PRO A 129 -10.07 13.44 -3.33
N PHE A 130 -9.75 12.40 -4.10
CA PHE A 130 -9.12 11.19 -3.62
C PHE A 130 -7.70 11.07 -4.17
N TYR A 131 -6.74 10.73 -3.32
CA TYR A 131 -5.35 10.49 -3.72
C TYR A 131 -4.94 9.06 -3.41
N PHE A 132 -4.50 8.34 -4.43
CA PHE A 132 -4.02 6.97 -4.30
C PHE A 132 -2.48 6.95 -4.38
N ALA A 133 -1.84 6.64 -3.26
CA ALA A 133 -0.39 6.46 -3.18
C ALA A 133 0.00 5.05 -3.66
N SER A 134 -0.05 4.82 -4.97
CA SER A 134 0.36 3.54 -5.56
C SER A 134 1.83 3.53 -5.97
N ARG A 135 2.49 2.37 -5.82
CA ARG A 135 3.72 2.05 -6.53
C ARG A 135 3.33 1.34 -7.82
N PHE A 136 3.79 1.84 -8.96
CA PHE A 136 3.88 1.00 -10.15
C PHE A 136 4.97 -0.03 -9.89
N VAL A 137 4.56 -1.27 -9.71
CA VAL A 137 5.46 -2.41 -9.84
C VAL A 137 5.73 -2.52 -11.34
N SER A 138 6.98 -2.42 -11.76
CA SER A 138 7.35 -2.71 -13.15
C SER A 138 7.00 -4.17 -13.45
N GLU A 139 6.36 -4.43 -14.58
CA GLU A 139 6.02 -5.78 -15.07
C GLU A 139 7.25 -6.72 -15.03
N ASP A 140 8.46 -6.18 -15.12
CA ASP A 140 9.74 -6.89 -14.98
C ASP A 140 9.94 -7.65 -13.64
N SER A 141 9.09 -7.43 -12.62
CA SER A 141 9.14 -8.20 -11.38
C SER A 141 8.15 -9.36 -11.31
N GLU A 142 7.21 -9.47 -12.26
CA GLU A 142 6.20 -10.55 -12.28
C GLU A 142 6.75 -11.86 -12.87
N ASP A 143 7.78 -11.80 -13.72
CA ASP A 143 8.34 -12.99 -14.40
C ASP A 143 9.38 -13.75 -13.55
N ALA A 144 9.81 -13.21 -12.42
CA ALA A 144 10.72 -13.91 -11.52
C ALA A 144 9.91 -14.81 -10.57
N ARG A 145 10.18 -16.12 -10.61
CA ARG A 145 9.61 -17.07 -9.64
C ARG A 145 9.87 -16.54 -8.21
N PRO A 146 8.82 -16.37 -7.37
CA PRO A 146 9.00 -15.91 -6.00
C PRO A 146 9.96 -16.82 -5.24
N VAL A 147 10.97 -16.24 -4.61
CA VAL A 147 11.85 -16.97 -3.69
C VAL A 147 11.10 -17.18 -2.38
N THR A 148 10.88 -18.44 -2.01
CA THR A 148 10.25 -18.74 -0.71
C THR A 148 11.22 -18.48 0.43
N GLY A 149 10.72 -18.14 1.62
CA GLY A 149 11.57 -17.97 2.81
C GLY A 149 12.41 -19.22 3.13
N LEU A 150 11.85 -20.42 2.88
CA LEU A 150 12.57 -21.68 3.07
C LEU A 150 13.74 -21.84 2.09
N GLU A 151 13.56 -21.48 0.82
CA GLU A 151 14.63 -21.51 -0.18
C GLU A 151 15.73 -20.52 0.16
N TYR A 152 15.34 -19.31 0.57
CA TYR A 152 16.28 -18.30 1.04
C TYR A 152 17.15 -18.81 2.20
N VAL A 153 16.52 -19.36 3.25
CA VAL A 153 17.24 -19.90 4.42
C VAL A 153 18.15 -21.06 4.01
N ARG A 154 17.69 -21.98 3.16
CA ARG A 154 18.50 -23.12 2.69
C ARG A 154 19.72 -22.68 1.89
N GLU A 155 19.56 -21.74 0.96
CA GLU A 155 20.68 -21.22 0.18
C GLU A 155 21.66 -20.42 1.06
N ARG A 156 21.16 -19.66 2.05
CA ARG A 156 22.02 -18.99 3.04
C ARG A 156 22.82 -19.99 3.89
N VAL A 157 22.18 -21.04 4.40
CA VAL A 157 22.85 -22.10 5.20
C VAL A 157 23.91 -22.82 4.35
N LYS A 158 23.59 -23.16 3.09
CA LYS A 158 24.60 -23.71 2.17
C LYS A 158 25.77 -22.74 2.00
N ASN A 159 25.49 -21.47 1.73
CA ASN A 159 26.51 -20.44 1.54
C ASN A 159 27.50 -20.34 2.72
N TYR A 160 27.02 -20.52 3.96
CA TYR A 160 27.86 -20.53 5.16
C TYR A 160 28.60 -21.85 5.41
N HIS A 161 27.98 -22.99 5.13
CA HIS A 161 28.47 -24.30 5.59
C HIS A 161 29.06 -25.18 4.50
N SER A 162 28.95 -24.81 3.22
CA SER A 162 29.59 -25.54 2.11
C SER A 162 31.00 -25.05 1.78
N VAL A 163 31.45 -23.98 2.43
CA VAL A 163 32.85 -23.52 2.34
C VAL A 163 33.68 -24.21 3.42
N SER A 164 34.85 -24.71 3.04
CA SER A 164 35.78 -25.41 3.94
C SER A 164 36.48 -24.47 4.94
N ASP A 165 36.25 -23.17 4.83
CA ASP A 165 36.89 -22.13 5.62
C ASP A 165 35.80 -21.22 6.19
N TYR A 166 35.69 -21.15 7.52
CA TYR A 166 34.76 -20.29 8.25
C TYR A 166 35.29 -18.84 8.24
N ALA A 167 35.47 -18.28 7.05
CA ALA A 167 35.90 -16.90 6.88
C ALA A 167 34.75 -15.94 7.21
N ASP A 168 35.10 -14.77 7.75
CA ASP A 168 34.17 -13.65 7.90
C ASP A 168 33.47 -13.37 6.55
N MET A 169 32.14 -13.37 6.58
CA MET A 169 31.28 -13.17 5.41
C MET A 169 30.78 -11.74 5.32
N LYS A 170 31.14 -10.87 6.28
CA LYS A 170 30.73 -9.47 6.31
C LYS A 170 31.15 -8.72 5.04
N GLY A 171 30.19 -8.05 4.41
CA GLY A 171 30.35 -7.32 3.16
C GLY A 171 30.35 -8.21 1.91
N LYS A 172 30.24 -9.54 2.04
CA LYS A 172 30.08 -10.42 0.88
C LYS A 172 28.62 -10.45 0.47
N LYS A 173 28.42 -10.42 -0.85
CA LYS A 173 27.09 -10.48 -1.45
C LYS A 173 26.76 -11.90 -1.86
N PHE A 174 25.54 -12.33 -1.59
CA PHE A 174 25.00 -13.57 -2.12
C PHE A 174 23.66 -13.31 -2.83
N LYS A 175 23.40 -14.11 -3.86
CA LYS A 175 22.25 -13.95 -4.74
C LYS A 175 21.36 -15.17 -4.69
N VAL A 176 20.07 -14.97 -4.46
CA VAL A 176 19.04 -16.03 -4.53
C VAL A 176 17.92 -15.52 -5.43
N GLY A 177 17.81 -16.10 -6.63
CA GLY A 177 16.86 -15.61 -7.64
C GLY A 177 17.14 -14.16 -8.04
N ASN A 178 16.16 -13.29 -7.85
CA ASN A 178 16.25 -11.84 -8.06
C ASN A 178 16.70 -11.04 -6.82
N LEU A 179 16.93 -11.70 -5.68
CA LEU A 179 17.41 -11.07 -4.45
C LEU A 179 18.94 -11.09 -4.39
N GLU A 180 19.56 -9.94 -4.16
CA GLU A 180 20.98 -9.79 -3.81
C GLU A 180 21.06 -9.20 -2.40
N ILE A 181 21.79 -9.87 -1.51
CA ILE A 181 21.91 -9.48 -0.10
C ILE A 181 23.39 -9.43 0.26
N GLU A 182 23.78 -8.33 0.90
CA GLU A 182 25.09 -8.16 1.52
C GLU A 182 25.03 -8.70 2.95
N ASP A 183 25.94 -9.59 3.31
CA ASP A 183 25.97 -10.14 4.66
C ASP A 183 26.56 -9.10 5.63
N GLU A 184 25.81 -8.79 6.68
CA GLU A 184 26.21 -7.86 7.75
C GLU A 184 26.58 -8.58 9.05
N ALA A 185 26.40 -9.90 9.11
CA ALA A 185 26.73 -10.70 10.28
C ALA A 185 28.24 -10.84 10.43
N SER A 186 28.75 -10.34 11.56
CA SER A 186 30.14 -10.49 12.03
C SER A 186 30.40 -11.84 12.66
#